data_AF-A0A0Q7AGX3-F1
#
_entry.id   AF-A0A0Q7AGX3-F1
#
_cell.length_a   1.000
_cell.length_b   1.000
_cell.length_c   1.000
_cell.angle_alpha   90.00
_cell.angle_beta   90.00
_cell.angle_gamma   90.00
#
_symmetry.space_group_name_H-M   'P 1'
#
loop_
_entity.id
_entity.type
_entity.pdbx_description
1 polymer ?
#
loop_
_entity_poly.entity_id
_entity_poly.type
_entity_poly.pdbx_seq_one_letter_code
_entity_poly.pdbx_strand_id
1 'polypeptide(L)'
;MALAGAALCLAAFATPAAMAGNDSIGMRVVRDPVTGVLRAPTHEEFKAMQDEEKAARAAARTPSTAAAEAAAAPVRIQGANGAKGVRAGDAFLSYSVVTRQADGSLDTACVTGAEAAEKIVLAKPTAATSAKASKKGHDHDHQ
;
A
#
# COMPACT_ATOMS: atom_id res chain seq x y z
N MET A 1 35.98 2.24 -50.19
CA MET A 1 35.69 3.55 -49.56
C MET A 1 34.47 3.38 -48.68
N ALA A 2 34.65 3.64 -47.39
CA ALA A 2 33.63 3.60 -46.36
C ALA A 2 32.66 4.79 -46.47
N LEU A 3 31.40 4.56 -46.06
CA LEU A 3 30.60 5.30 -45.06
C LEU A 3 29.13 4.92 -45.33
N ALA A 4 28.51 4.05 -44.53
CA ALA A 4 27.90 4.40 -43.24
C ALA A 4 26.80 5.46 -43.40
N GLY A 5 25.55 5.01 -43.51
CA GLY A 5 24.34 5.83 -43.45
C GLY A 5 23.29 5.10 -42.63
N ALA A 6 23.24 5.40 -41.34
CA ALA A 6 22.33 4.83 -40.37
C ALA A 6 20.87 5.22 -40.66
N ALA A 7 19.97 4.22 -40.73
CA ALA A 7 18.53 4.44 -40.75
C ALA A 7 17.88 3.66 -39.60
N LEU A 8 17.87 4.30 -38.43
CA LEU A 8 16.76 4.38 -37.49
C LEU A 8 16.00 3.07 -37.19
N CYS A 9 16.56 2.22 -36.32
CA CYS A 9 15.76 1.25 -35.57
C CYS A 9 14.77 2.02 -34.67
N LEU A 10 13.50 2.10 -35.07
CA LEU A 10 12.39 2.46 -34.20
C LEU A 10 12.26 1.36 -33.13
N ALA A 11 13.03 1.52 -32.05
CA ALA A 11 12.76 0.81 -30.80
C ALA A 11 11.41 1.30 -30.31
N ALA A 12 10.37 0.49 -30.52
CA ALA A 12 9.09 0.63 -29.85
C ALA A 12 9.35 0.53 -28.35
N PHE A 13 9.56 1.67 -27.69
CA PHE A 13 9.52 1.77 -26.25
C PHE A 13 8.07 1.50 -25.84
N ALA A 14 7.77 0.23 -25.63
CA ALA A 14 6.64 -0.19 -24.83
C ALA A 14 6.77 0.52 -23.49
N THR A 15 5.93 1.54 -23.30
CA THR A 15 5.77 2.21 -22.02
C THR A 15 5.34 1.14 -21.04
N PRO A 16 6.07 0.85 -19.95
CA PRO A 16 5.49 0.07 -18.88
C PRO A 16 4.37 0.96 -18.32
N ALA A 17 3.13 0.66 -18.70
CA ALA A 17 1.98 1.17 -17.99
C ALA A 17 2.22 0.82 -16.53
N ALA A 18 2.45 1.84 -15.71
CA ALA A 18 2.54 1.70 -14.27
C ALA A 18 1.28 0.94 -13.84
N MET A 19 1.45 -0.34 -13.49
CA MET A 19 0.43 -1.15 -12.87
C MET A 19 0.17 -0.51 -11.50
N ALA A 20 -0.73 0.46 -11.49
CA ALA A 20 -1.34 0.96 -10.27
C ALA A 20 -1.82 -0.26 -9.47
N GLY A 21 -1.41 -0.34 -8.20
CA GLY A 21 -1.65 -1.46 -7.31
C GLY A 21 -3.04 -2.04 -7.48
N ASN A 22 -3.09 -3.19 -8.17
CA ASN A 22 -4.28 -3.98 -8.33
C ASN A 22 -4.44 -4.72 -7.00
N ASP A 23 -5.01 -4.08 -5.99
CA ASP A 23 -5.35 -4.66 -4.68
C ASP A 23 -6.53 -5.67 -4.81
N SER A 24 -6.52 -6.41 -5.91
CA SER A 24 -7.24 -7.64 -6.25
C SER A 24 -6.16 -8.57 -6.82
N ILE A 25 -5.19 -8.92 -5.98
CA ILE A 25 -4.03 -9.74 -6.37
C ILE A 25 -4.51 -11.20 -6.50
N GLY A 26 -5.21 -11.52 -7.59
CA GLY A 26 -5.59 -12.88 -7.92
C GLY A 26 -6.69 -12.97 -8.99
N MET A 27 -6.51 -13.91 -9.93
CA MET A 27 -7.57 -14.29 -10.88
C MET A 27 -8.71 -14.97 -10.12
N ARG A 28 -9.94 -14.43 -10.24
CA ARG A 28 -11.13 -15.02 -9.60
C ARG A 28 -11.76 -16.06 -10.51
N VAL A 29 -12.00 -17.24 -9.94
CA VAL A 29 -12.72 -18.34 -10.59
C VAL A 29 -13.89 -18.74 -9.70
N VAL A 30 -15.02 -19.05 -10.32
CA VAL A 30 -16.21 -19.54 -9.63
C VAL A 30 -16.35 -21.02 -9.94
N ARG A 31 -16.74 -21.80 -8.92
CA ARG A 31 -17.07 -23.21 -9.12
C ARG A 31 -18.48 -23.32 -9.66
N ASP A 32 -18.62 -23.94 -10.82
CA ASP A 32 -19.93 -24.15 -11.42
C ASP A 32 -20.80 -25.07 -10.54
N PRO A 33 -22.04 -24.68 -10.21
CA PRO A 33 -22.87 -25.45 -9.27
C PRO A 33 -23.39 -26.77 -9.84
N VAL A 34 -23.43 -26.92 -11.16
CA VAL A 34 -23.95 -28.13 -11.83
C VAL A 34 -22.81 -29.11 -12.12
N THR A 35 -21.69 -28.59 -12.62
CA THR A 35 -20.58 -29.43 -13.10
C THR A 35 -19.41 -29.51 -12.11
N GLY A 36 -19.34 -28.60 -11.13
CA GLY A 36 -18.26 -28.53 -10.15
C GLY A 36 -16.92 -28.07 -10.71
N VAL A 37 -16.85 -27.71 -11.99
CA VAL A 37 -15.64 -27.26 -12.69
C VAL A 37 -15.37 -25.79 -12.37
N LEU A 38 -14.09 -25.41 -12.29
CA LEU A 38 -13.69 -24.02 -12.12
C LEU A 38 -13.85 -23.29 -13.46
N ARG A 39 -14.67 -22.24 -13.47
CA ARG A 39 -14.93 -21.41 -14.65
C ARG A 39 -14.72 -19.93 -14.34
N ALA A 40 -14.65 -19.12 -15.38
CA ALA A 40 -14.72 -17.67 -15.23
C ALA A 40 -16.07 -17.28 -14.60
N PRO A 41 -16.09 -16.24 -13.74
CA PRO A 41 -17.33 -15.69 -13.20
C PRO A 41 -18.19 -15.13 -14.34
N THR A 42 -19.50 -15.31 -14.24
CA THR A 42 -20.45 -14.56 -15.06
C THR A 42 -20.45 -13.09 -14.66
N HIS A 43 -21.06 -12.22 -15.49
CA HIS A 43 -21.11 -10.79 -15.22
C HIS A 43 -21.79 -10.46 -13.87
N GLU A 44 -22.88 -11.14 -13.55
CA GLU A 44 -23.63 -10.91 -12.31
C GLU A 44 -22.84 -11.36 -11.08
N GLU A 45 -22.22 -12.55 -11.14
CA GLU A 45 -21.35 -13.06 -10.07
C GLU A 45 -20.15 -12.14 -9.83
N PHE A 46 -19.55 -11.62 -10.92
CA PHE A 46 -18.44 -10.67 -10.81
C PHE A 46 -18.86 -9.37 -10.13
N LYS A 47 -20.03 -8.84 -10.50
CA LYS A 47 -20.57 -7.61 -9.90
C LYS A 47 -20.83 -7.80 -8.40
N ALA A 48 -21.45 -8.92 -8.01
CA ALA A 48 -21.70 -9.24 -6.60
C ALA A 48 -20.42 -9.28 -5.77
N MET A 49 -19.37 -9.95 -6.27
CA MET A 49 -18.07 -9.99 -5.58
C MET A 49 -17.45 -8.59 -5.42
N GLN A 50 -17.58 -7.72 -6.42
CA GLN A 50 -17.07 -6.35 -6.32
C GLN A 50 -17.85 -5.50 -5.31
N ASP A 51 -19.17 -5.68 -5.25
CA ASP A 51 -20.02 -4.96 -4.30
C ASP A 51 -19.73 -5.41 -2.85
N GLU A 52 -19.50 -6.71 -2.62
CA GLU A 52 -19.07 -7.26 -1.33
C GLU A 52 -17.70 -6.71 -0.89
N GLU A 53 -16.72 -6.66 -1.78
CA GLU A 53 -15.42 -6.08 -1.47
C GLU A 53 -15.50 -4.60 -1.12
N LYS A 54 -16.34 -3.87 -1.86
CA LYS A 54 -16.55 -2.44 -1.60
C LYS A 54 -17.19 -2.23 -0.24
N ALA A 55 -18.15 -3.08 0.14
CA ALA A 55 -18.76 -3.06 1.46
C ALA A 55 -17.75 -3.40 2.57
N ALA A 56 -16.92 -4.43 2.37
CA ALA A 56 -15.87 -4.81 3.32
C ALA A 56 -14.84 -3.69 3.53
N ARG A 57 -14.42 -3.02 2.45
CA ARG A 57 -13.52 -1.85 2.52
C ARG A 57 -14.17 -0.65 3.20
N ALA A 58 -15.47 -0.44 3.02
CA ALA A 58 -16.19 0.62 3.73
C ALA A 58 -16.29 0.35 5.23
N ALA A 59 -16.56 -0.90 5.63
CA ALA A 59 -16.61 -1.32 7.02
C ALA A 59 -15.22 -1.27 7.72
N ALA A 60 -14.15 -1.52 6.98
CA ALA A 60 -12.78 -1.38 7.49
C ALA A 60 -12.34 0.08 7.72
N ARG A 61 -13.06 1.06 7.14
CA ARG A 61 -12.79 2.50 7.32
C ARG A 61 -13.50 3.10 8.52
N THR A 62 -14.48 2.41 9.09
CA THR A 62 -15.05 2.78 10.39
C THR A 62 -14.09 2.32 11.48
N PRO A 63 -13.45 3.24 12.22
CA PRO A 63 -12.62 2.84 13.35
C PRO A 63 -13.53 2.09 14.34
N SER A 64 -13.26 0.81 14.55
CA SER A 64 -13.87 0.09 15.66
C SER A 64 -13.48 0.84 16.94
N THR A 65 -14.48 1.31 17.69
CA THR A 65 -14.26 2.06 18.94
C THR A 65 -13.46 1.25 19.96
N ALA A 66 -13.35 -0.08 19.78
CA ALA A 66 -12.50 -0.96 20.59
C ALA A 66 -10.98 -0.77 20.32
N ALA A 67 -10.58 -0.24 19.16
CA ALA A 67 -9.18 0.06 18.86
C ALA A 67 -8.72 1.40 19.49
N ALA A 68 -9.66 2.31 19.79
CA ALA A 68 -9.35 3.59 20.41
C ALA A 68 -9.02 3.48 21.92
N GLU A 69 -9.36 2.36 22.57
CA GLU A 69 -9.09 2.15 24.01
C GLU A 69 -7.70 1.58 24.31
N ALA A 70 -6.88 1.27 23.31
CA ALA A 70 -5.54 0.71 23.51
C ALA A 70 -4.43 1.78 23.63
N ALA A 71 -4.72 2.90 24.27
CA ALA A 71 -3.68 3.75 24.88
C ALA A 71 -3.26 3.22 26.27
N ALA A 72 -3.44 1.92 26.52
CA ALA A 72 -2.98 1.28 27.73
C ALA A 72 -1.44 1.28 27.76
N ALA A 73 -0.88 1.79 28.86
CA ALA A 73 0.56 1.79 29.10
C ALA A 73 1.20 0.41 28.75
N PRO A 74 2.43 0.39 28.22
CA PRO A 74 3.06 -0.84 27.72
C PRO A 74 3.02 -1.94 28.77
N VAL A 75 2.30 -3.03 28.46
CA VAL A 75 2.15 -4.17 29.37
C VAL A 75 3.46 -4.94 29.38
N ARG A 76 4.12 -4.95 30.55
CA ARG A 76 5.37 -5.68 30.77
C ARG A 76 5.04 -7.18 30.91
N ILE A 77 5.66 -8.01 30.09
CA ILE A 77 5.57 -9.47 30.17
C ILE A 77 6.88 -9.99 30.75
N GLN A 78 6.80 -10.88 31.74
CA GLN A 78 7.96 -11.59 32.27
C GLN A 78 7.80 -13.09 32.04
N GLY A 79 8.74 -13.69 31.30
CA GLY A 79 8.78 -15.13 31.04
C GLY A 79 9.37 -15.91 32.21
N ALA A 80 9.04 -17.20 32.30
CA ALA A 80 9.50 -18.09 33.37
C ALA A 80 11.04 -18.25 33.45
N ASN A 81 11.73 -17.96 32.34
CA ASN A 81 13.19 -17.94 32.21
C ASN A 81 13.83 -16.58 32.54
N GLY A 82 13.06 -15.61 33.05
CA GLY A 82 13.54 -14.26 33.33
C GLY A 82 13.52 -13.32 32.12
N ALA A 83 13.05 -13.76 30.95
CA ALA A 83 12.89 -12.88 29.79
C ALA A 83 11.91 -11.74 30.11
N LYS A 84 12.27 -10.51 29.72
CA LYS A 84 11.41 -9.33 29.87
C LYS A 84 10.99 -8.87 28.48
N GLY A 85 9.69 -8.71 28.28
CA GLY A 85 9.11 -8.17 27.05
C GLY A 85 8.11 -7.07 27.37
N VAL A 86 7.72 -6.34 26.34
CA VAL A 86 6.59 -5.42 26.38
C VAL A 86 5.67 -5.79 25.23
N ARG A 87 4.36 -5.71 25.45
CA ARG A 87 3.41 -5.75 24.34
C ARG A 87 3.55 -4.45 23.57
N ALA A 88 4.10 -4.52 22.36
CA ALA A 88 4.08 -3.42 21.41
C ALA A 88 2.64 -3.24 20.92
N GLY A 89 1.95 -2.22 21.44
CA GLY A 89 0.71 -1.72 20.87
C GLY A 89 0.99 -0.78 19.70
N ASP A 90 -0.08 -0.26 19.09
CA ASP A 90 -0.03 0.59 17.89
C ASP A 90 0.88 1.81 18.01
N ALA A 91 1.08 2.35 19.21
CA ALA A 91 2.01 3.45 19.48
C ALA A 91 3.48 3.12 19.15
N PHE A 92 3.85 1.83 19.11
CA PHE A 92 5.21 1.38 18.83
C PHE A 92 5.40 0.84 17.42
N LEU A 93 4.33 0.77 16.63
CA LEU A 93 4.39 0.32 15.23
C LEU A 93 4.87 1.45 14.33
N SER A 94 5.60 1.10 13.28
CA SER A 94 5.96 2.01 12.19
C SER A 94 4.86 1.98 11.12
N TYR A 95 4.41 3.15 10.71
CA TYR A 95 3.39 3.37 9.69
C TYR A 95 4.04 4.03 8.48
N SER A 96 3.70 3.54 7.28
CA SER A 96 3.98 4.23 6.03
C SER A 96 2.69 4.87 5.55
N VAL A 97 2.67 6.20 5.49
CA VAL A 97 1.51 6.99 5.07
C VAL A 97 1.79 7.52 3.67
N VAL A 98 0.89 7.24 2.74
CA VAL A 98 0.94 7.80 1.39
C VAL A 98 -0.18 8.82 1.27
N THR A 99 0.16 10.08 0.98
CA THR A 99 -0.80 11.16 0.73
C THR A 99 -0.81 11.52 -0.75
N ARG A 100 -1.98 11.82 -1.29
CA ARG A 100 -2.13 12.32 -2.66
C ARG A 100 -2.27 13.84 -2.64
N GLN A 101 -1.38 14.53 -3.36
CA GLN A 101 -1.45 15.98 -3.52
C GLN A 101 -2.51 16.38 -4.56
N ALA A 102 -2.83 17.67 -4.59
CA ALA A 102 -3.84 18.24 -5.49
C ALA A 102 -3.46 18.13 -6.98
N ASP A 103 -2.16 18.09 -7.30
CA ASP A 103 -1.61 17.85 -8.64
C ASP A 103 -1.56 16.35 -9.01
N GLY A 104 -1.99 15.47 -8.10
CA GLY A 104 -2.06 14.03 -8.30
C GLY A 104 -0.80 13.27 -7.92
N SER A 105 0.30 13.94 -7.54
CA SER A 105 1.50 13.26 -7.05
C SER A 105 1.26 12.57 -5.70
N LEU A 106 2.16 11.64 -5.35
CA LEU A 106 2.11 10.89 -4.10
C LEU A 106 3.32 11.27 -3.24
N ASP A 107 3.07 11.59 -1.97
CA ASP A 107 4.10 11.79 -0.95
C ASP A 107 4.02 10.65 0.06
N THR A 108 5.18 10.17 0.51
CA THR A 108 5.28 9.04 1.42
C THR A 108 6.02 9.46 2.68
N ALA A 109 5.40 9.26 3.84
CA ALA A 109 5.99 9.53 5.15
C ALA A 109 6.02 8.25 6.01
N CYS A 110 7.17 7.96 6.61
CA CYS A 110 7.30 6.90 7.60
C CYS A 110 7.25 7.53 9.00
N VAL A 111 6.26 7.15 9.82
CA VAL A 111 6.05 7.68 11.16
C VAL A 111 5.81 6.56 12.18
N THR A 112 6.14 6.82 13.44
CA THR A 112 5.90 5.86 14.52
C THR A 112 4.62 6.23 15.26
N GLY A 113 3.75 5.25 15.47
CA GLY A 113 2.50 5.40 16.20
C GLY A 113 1.32 5.81 15.31
N ALA A 114 0.15 5.23 15.62
CA ALA A 114 -1.09 5.47 14.88
C ALA A 114 -1.50 6.95 14.87
N GLU A 115 -1.38 7.66 16.01
CA GLU A 115 -1.74 9.08 16.07
C GLU A 115 -0.91 9.96 15.11
N ALA A 116 0.39 9.68 14.97
CA ALA A 116 1.24 10.43 14.06
C ALA A 116 0.84 10.17 12.60
N ALA A 117 0.45 8.93 12.28
CA ALA A 117 -0.06 8.57 10.96
C ALA A 117 -1.40 9.23 10.67
N GLU A 118 -2.34 9.19 11.61
CA GLU A 118 -3.67 9.80 11.47
C GLU A 118 -3.59 11.31 11.26
N LYS A 119 -2.69 12.01 11.96
CA LYS A 119 -2.46 13.45 11.77
C LYS A 119 -2.06 13.79 10.33
N ILE A 120 -1.28 12.94 9.68
CA ILE A 120 -0.87 13.14 8.29
C ILE A 120 -2.03 12.84 7.34
N VAL A 121 -2.80 11.78 7.59
CA VAL A 121 -3.95 11.40 6.74
C VAL A 121 -5.09 12.41 6.82
N LEU A 122 -5.34 12.97 8.00
CA LEU A 122 -6.41 13.94 8.25
C LEU A 122 -6.00 15.38 7.88
N ALA A 123 -4.70 15.64 7.69
CA ALA A 123 -4.23 16.94 7.25
C ALA A 123 -4.77 17.23 5.84
N LYS A 124 -5.25 18.46 5.64
CA LYS A 124 -5.67 18.91 4.30
C LYS A 124 -4.45 18.92 3.39
N PRO A 125 -4.53 18.34 2.17
CA PRO A 125 -3.42 18.35 1.24
C PRO A 125 -3.00 19.80 0.96
N THR A 126 -1.79 20.16 1.40
CA THR A 126 -1.19 21.45 1.11
C THR A 126 -0.58 21.38 -0.28
N ALA A 127 -0.63 22.50 -1.02
CA ALA A 127 0.00 22.58 -2.33
C ALA A 127 1.51 22.31 -2.16
N ALA A 128 2.05 21.39 -2.96
CA ALA A 128 3.44 20.98 -2.88
C ALA A 128 4.36 22.18 -3.16
N THR A 129 5.09 22.67 -2.15
CA THR A 129 6.27 23.49 -2.41
C THR A 129 7.38 22.53 -2.80
N SER A 130 7.70 22.46 -4.09
CA SER A 130 8.83 21.69 -4.59
C SER A 130 10.15 22.28 -4.06
N ALA A 131 10.56 21.90 -2.86
CA ALA A 131 11.92 22.12 -2.39
C ALA A 131 12.79 21.01 -3.01
N LYS A 132 13.70 21.44 -3.89
CA LYS A 132 14.56 20.60 -4.71
C LYS A 132 15.11 19.37 -3.97
N ALA A 133 15.04 18.24 -4.65
CA ALA A 133 15.93 17.11 -4.47
C ALA A 133 17.39 17.56 -4.36
N SER A 134 17.99 17.46 -3.17
CA SER A 134 19.43 17.31 -3.05
C SER A 134 19.74 15.82 -3.04
N LYS A 135 20.01 15.30 -4.23
CA LYS A 135 20.62 14.01 -4.49
C LYS A 135 21.91 13.88 -3.68
N LYS A 136 21.84 13.28 -2.48
CA LYS A 136 23.01 12.67 -1.83
C LYS A 136 22.84 11.16 -2.00
N GLY A 137 23.60 10.60 -2.94
CA GLY A 137 23.60 9.16 -3.24
C GLY A 137 23.83 8.36 -1.97
N HIS A 138 23.03 7.30 -1.79
CA HIS A 138 23.30 6.25 -0.83
C HIS A 138 23.98 5.14 -1.62
N ASP A 139 25.31 5.12 -1.60
CA ASP A 139 26.08 3.97 -2.07
C ASP A 139 25.86 2.82 -1.09
N HIS A 140 25.38 1.68 -1.59
CA HIS A 140 25.35 0.43 -0.85
C HIS A 140 26.61 -0.35 -1.22
N ASP A 141 27.68 -0.13 -0.45
CA ASP A 141 28.88 -0.94 -0.49
C ASP A 141 28.55 -2.31 0.11
N HIS A 142 28.64 -3.37 -0.70
CA HIS A 142 28.58 -4.76 -0.26
C HIS A 142 30.02 -5.28 -0.17
N GLN A 143 30.54 -5.34 1.05
CA GLN A 143 31.66 -6.21 1.41
C GLN A 143 31.15 -7.48 2.09
#